data_AF-A0A3S4GCW4-F1
#
_entry.id   AF-A0A3S4GCW4-F1
#
_cell.length_a   1.000
_cell.length_b   1.000
_cell.length_c   1.000
_cell.angle_alpha   90.00
_cell.angle_beta   90.00
_cell.angle_gamma   90.00
#
_symmetry.space_group_name_H-M   'P 1'
#
loop_
_entity.id
_entity.type
_entity.pdbx_description
1 polymer ?
#
loop_
_entity_poly.entity_id
_entity_poly.type
_entity_poly.pdbx_seq_one_letter_code
_entity_poly.pdbx_strand_id
1 'polypeptide(L)' 'MGAITWWLYDDPQLGGVMTLAMMLNLLMAAMMGVIIPMVMVKLGRDPAVGSSVMITAITDTGGFFIFLGLATLFLM' A
#
# COMPACT_ATOMS: atom_id res chain seq x y z
N MET A 1 -8.99 -1.15 -10.18
CA MET A 1 -9.91 -0.72 -9.11
C MET A 1 -10.54 0.65 -9.40
N GLY A 2 -9.79 1.67 -9.83
CA GLY A 2 -10.35 3.00 -10.17
C GLY A 2 -11.52 3.03 -11.15
N ALA A 3 -11.45 2.26 -12.24
CA ALA A 3 -12.55 2.14 -13.20
C ALA A 3 -13.77 1.40 -12.62
N ILE A 4 -13.55 0.49 -11.66
CA ILE A 4 -14.61 -0.27 -10.99
C ILE A 4 -15.30 0.63 -9.95
N THR A 5 -14.55 1.45 -9.22
CA THR A 5 -15.13 2.41 -8.27
C THR A 5 -15.88 3.53 -8.97
N TRP A 6 -15.39 4.03 -10.11
CA TRP A 6 -16.14 4.97 -10.94
C TRP A 6 -17.47 4.37 -11.41
N TRP A 7 -17.47 3.11 -11.85
CA TRP A 7 -18.68 2.43 -12.30
C TRP A 7 -19.67 2.09 -11.16
N LEU A 8 -19.16 1.85 -9.95
CA LEU A 8 -20.00 1.44 -8.81
C LEU A 8 -20.58 2.62 -8.02
N TYR A 9 -19.86 3.75 -7.97
CA TYR A 9 -20.25 4.92 -7.16
C TYR A 9 -20.72 6.12 -7.99
N ASP A 10 -20.58 6.10 -9.32
CA ASP A 10 -20.84 7.24 -10.22
C ASP A 10 -20.12 8.55 -9.81
N ASP A 11 -19.12 8.42 -8.94
CA ASP A 11 -18.37 9.52 -8.35
C ASP A 11 -16.93 9.52 -8.90
N PRO A 12 -16.59 10.48 -9.78
CA PRO A 12 -15.25 10.57 -10.37
C PRO A 12 -14.15 10.85 -9.35
N GLN A 13 -14.47 11.51 -8.23
CA GLN A 13 -13.50 11.87 -7.19
C GLN A 13 -13.08 10.62 -6.42
N LEU A 14 -14.04 9.78 -6.03
CA LEU A 14 -13.78 8.47 -5.44
C LEU A 14 -13.00 7.54 -6.39
N GLY A 15 -13.33 7.55 -7.68
CA GLY A 15 -12.59 6.84 -8.72
C GLY A 15 -11.12 7.25 -8.79
N GLY A 16 -10.86 8.56 -8.83
CA GLY A 16 -9.51 9.14 -8.85
C GLY A 16 -8.70 8.80 -7.60
N VAL A 17 -9.27 9.02 -6.41
CA VAL A 17 -8.64 8.71 -5.12
C VAL A 17 -8.25 7.24 -5.05
N MET A 18 -9.14 6.33 -5.46
CA MET A 18 -8.87 4.89 -5.36
C MET A 18 -7.81 4.42 -6.35
N THR A 19 -7.74 5.03 -7.53
CA THR A 19 -6.67 4.75 -8.50
C THR A 19 -5.31 5.18 -7.95
N LEU A 20 -5.25 6.39 -7.38
CA LEU A 20 -4.03 6.97 -6.83
C LEU A 20 -3.56 6.21 -5.58
N ALA A 21 -4.50 5.84 -4.69
CA ALA A 21 -4.21 5.04 -3.51
C ALA A 21 -3.61 3.68 -3.87
N MET A 22 -4.18 2.98 -4.84
CA MET A 22 -3.64 1.70 -5.31
C MET A 22 -2.27 1.83 -5.94
N MET A 23 -2.02 2.90 -6.72
CA MET A 23 -0.71 3.14 -7.34
C MET A 23 0.36 3.38 -6.27
N LEU A 24 0.06 4.22 -5.27
CA LEU A 24 0.96 4.46 -4.15
C LEU A 24 1.18 3.22 -3.28
N ASN A 25 0.14 2.42 -3.06
CA ASN A 25 0.26 1.17 -2.30
C ASN A 25 1.21 0.17 -3.00
N LEU A 26 1.11 0.04 -4.32
CA LEU A 26 2.01 -0.82 -5.10
C LEU A 26 3.46 -0.33 -5.09
N LEU A 27 3.68 0.99 -5.16
CA LEU A 27 5.00 1.59 -4.99
C LEU A 27 5.59 1.29 -3.61
N MET A 28 4.79 1.46 -2.55
CA MET A 28 5.20 1.13 -1.19
C MET A 28 5.51 -0.37 -1.05
N ALA A 29 4.67 -1.25 -1.60
CA ALA A 29 4.88 -2.69 -1.58
C ALA A 29 6.19 -3.11 -2.28
N ALA A 30 6.48 -2.52 -3.45
CA ALA A 30 7.73 -2.77 -4.16
C ALA A 30 8.97 -2.33 -3.36
N MET A 31 8.91 -1.17 -2.71
CA MET A 31 10.00 -0.70 -1.84
C MET A 31 10.19 -1.62 -0.63
N MET A 32 9.09 -2.00 0.05
CA MET A 32 9.14 -2.86 1.23
C MET A 32 9.64 -4.27 0.91
N GLY A 33 9.36 -4.78 -0.28
CA GLY A 33 9.90 -6.05 -0.77
C GLY A 33 11.42 -6.10 -0.85
N VAL A 34 12.10 -4.94 -0.94
CA VAL A 34 13.57 -4.85 -0.95
C VAL A 34 14.11 -4.38 0.40
N ILE A 35 13.49 -3.37 1.00
CA ILE A 35 13.97 -2.75 2.25
C ILE A 35 13.91 -3.75 3.41
N ILE A 36 12.83 -4.51 3.55
CA ILE A 36 12.64 -5.41 4.70
C ILE A 36 13.72 -6.51 4.73
N PRO A 37 13.96 -7.27 3.64
CA PRO A 37 15.04 -8.25 3.62
C PRO A 37 16.41 -7.62 3.87
N MET A 38 16.71 -6.47 3.26
CA MET A 38 17.99 -5.77 3.42
C MET A 38 18.24 -5.33 4.87
N VAL A 39 17.22 -4.79 5.54
CA VAL A 39 17.31 -4.39 6.95
C VAL A 39 17.49 -5.62 7.84
N MET A 40 16.80 -6.73 7.56
CA MET A 40 16.94 -7.98 8.31
C MET A 40 18.37 -8.54 8.21
N VAL A 41 18.94 -8.56 7.00
CA VAL A 41 20.34 -8.95 6.76
C VAL A 41 21.30 -8.04 7.53
N LYS A 42 21.08 -6.72 7.51
CA LYS A 42 21.93 -5.75 8.21
C LYS A 42 21.87 -5.90 9.74
N LEU A 43 20.76 -6.40 10.27
CA LEU A 43 20.57 -6.72 11.69
C LEU A 43 21.08 -8.13 12.07
N GLY A 44 21.65 -8.88 11.11
CA GLY A 44 22.14 -10.24 11.33
C GLY A 44 21.03 -11.27 11.56
N ARG A 45 19.78 -10.94 11.20
CA ARG A 45 18.63 -11.85 11.26
C ARG A 45 18.40 -12.48 9.90
N ASP A 46 18.07 -13.76 9.88
CA ASP A 46 17.82 -14.49 8.64
C ASP A 46 16.52 -13.97 7.99
N PRO A 47 16.59 -13.32 6.82
CA PRO A 47 15.41 -12.81 6.13
C PRO A 47 14.45 -13.95 5.75
N ALA A 48 14.90 -15.19 5.58
CA ALA A 48 14.01 -16.29 5.26
C ALA A 48 12.99 -16.55 6.39
N VAL A 49 13.35 -16.25 7.64
CA VAL A 49 12.52 -16.49 8.81
C VAL A 49 11.75 -15.22 9.16
N GLY A 50 10.65 -14.96 8.44
CA GLY A 50 9.67 -13.94 8.81
C GLY A 50 9.64 -12.67 7.96
N SER A 51 10.50 -12.54 6.94
CA SER A 51 10.37 -11.41 6.00
C SER A 51 9.01 -11.37 5.30
N SER A 52 8.44 -12.53 4.95
CA SER A 52 7.13 -12.58 4.28
C SER A 52 6.00 -12.01 5.15
N VAL A 53 5.95 -12.37 6.44
CA VAL A 53 4.96 -11.87 7.40
C VAL A 53 5.15 -10.38 7.67
N MET A 54 6.41 -9.93 7.78
CA MET A 54 6.72 -8.51 8.00
C MET A 54 6.36 -7.66 6.78
N ILE A 55 6.64 -8.17 5.56
CA ILE A 55 6.25 -7.53 4.31
C ILE A 55 4.74 -7.40 4.26
N THR A 56 3.99 -8.50 4.43
CA THR A 56 2.53 -8.46 4.35
C THR A 56 1.95 -7.52 5.40
N ALA A 57 2.38 -7.58 6.65
CA ALA A 57 1.88 -6.68 7.72
C ALA A 57 2.11 -5.20 7.42
N ILE A 58 3.31 -4.84 6.92
CA ILE A 58 3.62 -3.45 6.56
C ILE A 58 2.84 -3.01 5.33
N THR A 59 2.72 -3.85 4.31
CA THR A 59 1.96 -3.50 3.09
C THR A 59 0.45 -3.42 3.36
N ASP A 60 -0.09 -4.22 4.26
CA ASP A 60 -1.53 -4.18 4.62
C ASP A 60 -1.85 -2.88 5.39
N THR A 61 -1.05 -2.58 6.41
CA THR A 61 -1.20 -1.36 7.22
C THR A 61 -0.92 -0.10 6.41
N GLY A 62 0.15 -0.13 5.60
CA GLY A 62 0.57 0.99 4.75
C GLY A 62 -0.45 1.28 3.64
N GLY A 63 -0.97 0.24 2.99
CA GLY A 63 -2.03 0.38 1.98
C GLY A 63 -3.31 0.97 2.56
N PHE A 64 -3.70 0.56 3.76
CA PHE A 64 -4.84 1.12 4.47
C PHE A 64 -4.62 2.60 4.82
N PHE A 65 -3.43 2.96 5.31
CA PHE A 65 -3.06 4.34 5.62
C PHE A 65 -3.06 5.26 4.39
N ILE A 66 -2.52 4.78 3.27
CA ILE A 66 -2.51 5.52 2.00
C ILE A 66 -3.94 5.79 1.53
N PHE A 67 -4.79 4.77 1.55
CA PHE A 67 -6.19 4.92 1.16
C PHE A 67 -6.93 5.91 2.04
N LEU A 68 -6.85 5.73 3.37
CA LEU A 68 -7.58 6.58 4.32
C LEU A 68 -7.06 8.03 4.29
N GLY A 69 -5.74 8.21 4.20
CA GLY A 69 -5.12 9.53 4.12
C GLY A 69 -5.52 10.30 2.85
N LEU A 70 -5.55 9.62 1.69
CA LEU A 70 -6.03 10.22 0.45
C LEU A 70 -7.54 10.49 0.48
N ALA A 71 -8.33 9.59 1.05
CA ALA A 71 -9.76 9.82 1.22
C ALA A 71 -10.04 11.05 2.09
N THR A 72 -9.33 11.20 3.22
CA THR A 72 -9.47 12.39 4.08
C THR A 72 -9.01 13.68 3.40
N LEU A 73 -7.96 13.65 2.58
CA LEU A 73 -7.46 14.85 1.89
C LEU A 73 -8.32 15.31 0.71
N PHE A 74 -9.01 14.40 0.04
CA PHE A 74 -9.73 14.68 -1.21
C PHE A 74 -11.25 14.59 -1.11
N LEU A 75 -11.81 13.88 -0.10
CA LEU A 75 -13.26 13.67 0.05
C LEU A 75 -13.87 14.33 1.30
N MET A 76 -13.06 14.91 2.21
CA MET A 76 -13.55 15.83 3.24
C MET A 76 -13.46 17.27 2.77
#